data_AF-A0A6L8I4L0-F1
#
_entry.id   AF-A0A6L8I4L0-F1
#
_cell.length_a   1.000
_cell.length_b   1.000
_cell.length_c   1.000
_cell.angle_alpha   90.00
_cell.angle_beta   90.00
_cell.angle_gamma   90.00
#
_symmetry.space_group_name_H-M   'P 1'
#
loop_
_entity.id
_entity.type
_entity.pdbx_description
1 polymer ?
#
loop_
_entity_poly.entity_id
_entity_poly.type
_entity_poly.pdbx_seq_one_letter_code
_entity_poly.pdbx_strand_id
1 'polypeptide(L)' 'MNSFNLDVQPDVSGHFDEASNTISYIVKDPDSDHCAIFDSVMDIDYAAGRIT' A
#
# COMPACT_ATOMS: atom_id res chain seq x y z
N MET A 1 16.42 -24.76 12.16
CA MET A 1 15.43 -23.71 12.44
C MET A 1 15.97 -22.45 11.79
N ASN A 2 15.28 -21.91 10.79
CA ASN A 2 15.77 -20.72 10.08
C ASN A 2 15.55 -19.49 10.98
N SER A 3 16.64 -18.77 11.27
CA SER A 3 16.57 -17.47 11.93
C SER A 3 16.02 -16.46 10.93
N PHE A 4 14.96 -15.74 11.33
CA PHE A 4 14.45 -14.60 10.58
C PHE A 4 15.25 -13.36 10.98
N ASN A 5 15.73 -12.60 9.99
CA ASN A 5 16.37 -11.31 10.20
C ASN A 5 15.28 -10.24 10.32
N LEU A 6 15.25 -9.53 11.46
CA LEU A 6 14.29 -8.46 11.76
C LEU A 6 14.92 -7.06 11.75
N ASP A 7 16.21 -6.96 11.39
CA ASP A 7 16.94 -5.69 11.35
C ASP A 7 16.69 -4.93 10.03
N VAL A 8 16.05 -5.56 9.06
CA VAL A 8 15.70 -4.93 7.77
C VAL A 8 14.47 -4.04 7.97
N GLN A 9 14.66 -2.74 7.80
CA GLN A 9 13.59 -1.75 7.85
C GLN A 9 13.08 -1.47 6.43
N PRO A 10 11.80 -1.76 6.11
CA PRO A 10 11.25 -1.43 4.81
C PRO A 10 10.99 0.07 4.66
N ASP A 11 11.04 0.55 3.41
CA ASP A 11 10.60 1.90 3.06
C ASP A 11 9.07 1.91 2.96
N VAL A 12 8.42 2.73 3.80
CA VAL A 12 6.95 2.78 3.91
C VAL A 12 6.43 4.17 3.56
N SER A 13 5.49 4.23 2.60
CA SER A 13 4.76 5.44 2.24
C SER A 13 3.27 5.23 2.45
N GLY A 14 2.63 6.12 3.22
CA GLY A 14 1.18 6.12 3.46
C GLY A 14 0.48 7.19 2.62
N HIS A 15 -0.65 6.82 2.02
CA HIS A 15 -1.47 7.68 1.16
C HIS A 15 -2.91 7.66 1.67
N PHE A 16 -3.41 8.82 2.10
CA PHE A 16 -4.78 8.95 2.61
C PHE A 16 -5.75 9.29 1.49
N ASP A 17 -6.84 8.54 1.43
CA ASP A 17 -7.99 8.84 0.60
C ASP A 17 -9.13 9.39 1.46
N GLU A 18 -9.49 10.65 1.22
CA GLU A 18 -10.56 11.34 1.96
C GLU A 18 -11.95 10.76 1.67
N ALA A 19 -12.18 10.26 0.45
CA ALA A 19 -13.51 9.81 0.01
C ALA A 19 -13.96 8.54 0.74
N SER A 20 -13.04 7.57 0.92
CA SER A 20 -13.28 6.31 1.62
C SER A 20 -12.77 6.31 3.06
N ASN A 21 -12.04 7.35 3.48
CA ASN A 21 -11.35 7.42 4.76
C ASN A 21 -10.36 6.25 4.97
N THR A 22 -9.71 5.81 3.90
CA THR A 22 -8.74 4.71 3.87
C THR A 22 -7.32 5.25 3.77
N ILE A 23 -6.36 4.60 4.43
CA ILE A 23 -4.93 4.85 4.19
C ILE A 23 -4.36 3.64 3.47
N SER A 24 -3.97 3.81 2.20
CA SER A 24 -3.21 2.81 1.46
C SER A 24 -1.73 2.93 1.77
N TYR A 25 -1.01 1.81 1.76
CA TYR A 25 0.43 1.80 1.98
C TYR A 25 1.18 1.20 0.80
N ILE A 26 2.30 1.83 0.45
CA ILE A 26 3.33 1.26 -0.42
C ILE A 26 4.49 0.87 0.48
N VAL A 27 4.86 -0.41 0.46
CA VAL A 27 6.00 -0.94 1.22
C VAL A 27 7.01 -1.50 0.22
N LYS A 28 8.22 -0.96 0.26
CA LYS A 28 9.32 -1.35 -0.64
C LYS A 28 10.43 -2.03 0.17
N ASP A 29 11.00 -3.08 -0.42
CA ASP A 29 12.26 -3.65 0.03
C ASP A 29 13.40 -2.64 -0.21
N PRO A 30 14.14 -2.19 0.83
CA PRO A 30 15.15 -1.14 0.68
C PRO A 30 16.26 -1.56 -0.30
N ASP A 31 16.59 -2.85 -0.35
CA ASP A 31 17.75 -3.36 -1.09
C ASP A 31 17.40 -3.83 -2.51
N SER A 32 16.13 -3.74 -2.94
CA SER A 32 15.68 -4.15 -4.27
C SER A 32 14.57 -3.26 -4.84
N ASP A 33 14.09 -3.61 -6.03
CA ASP A 33 12.96 -2.95 -6.70
C ASP A 33 11.61 -3.63 -6.38
N HIS A 34 11.59 -4.59 -5.45
CA HIS A 34 10.35 -5.24 -5.04
C HIS A 34 9.54 -4.36 -4.09
N CYS A 35 8.23 -4.29 -4.33
CA CYS A 35 7.29 -3.60 -3.46
C CYS A 35 5.94 -4.32 -3.39
N ALA A 36 5.18 -3.97 -2.36
CA ALA A 36 3.81 -4.41 -2.16
C ALA A 36 2.92 -3.19 -1.87
N ILE A 37 1.67 -3.26 -2.34
CA ILE A 37 0.66 -2.25 -2.08
C ILE A 37 -0.41 -2.89 -1.19
N PHE A 38 -0.72 -2.24 -0.06
CA PHE A 38 -1.70 -2.69 0.91
C PHE A 38 -2.93 -1.78 0.87
N ASP A 39 -4.11 -2.39 0.94
CA ASP A 39 -5.41 -1.73 0.95
C ASP A 39 -5.53 -0.64 -0.12
N SER A 40 -5.26 -1.02 -1.38
CA SER A 40 -5.37 -0.12 -2.52
C SER A 40 -6.79 0.40 -2.68
N VAL A 41 -6.92 1.72 -2.82
CA VAL A 41 -8.20 2.37 -3.16
C VAL A 41 -8.39 2.36 -4.68
N MET A 42 -9.64 2.17 -5.09
CA MET A 42 -10.07 2.24 -6.48
C MET A 42 -11.01 3.42 -6.63
N ASP A 43 -10.69 4.33 -7.56
CA ASP A 43 -11.53 5.50 -7.85
C ASP A 43 -12.80 5.04 -8.58
N ILE A 44 -13.86 4.80 -7.79
CA ILE A 44 -15.16 4.37 -8.27
C ILE A 44 -16.22 5.39 -7.87
N ASP A 45 -16.94 5.89 -8.88
CA ASP A 45 -18.19 6.60 -8.65
C ASP A 45 -19.27 5.56 -8.32
N TYR A 46 -19.55 5.41 -7.03
CA TYR A 46 -20.59 4.50 -6.53
C TYR A 46 -21.99 4.81 -7.08
N ALA A 47 -22.30 6.08 -7.38
CA ALA A 47 -23.61 6.49 -7.89
C ALA A 47 -23.75 6.21 -9.40
N ALA A 48 -22.67 6.42 -10.17
CA ALA A 48 -22.66 6.17 -11.61
C ALA A 48 -22.28 4.73 -12.00
N GLY A 49 -21.75 3.94 -11.06
CA GLY A 49 -21.28 2.56 -11.29
C GLY A 49 -20.10 2.49 -12.27
N ARG A 50 -19.23 3.51 -12.28
CA ARG A 50 -18.09 3.62 -13.20
C ARG A 50 -16.80 3.97 -12.47
N ILE A 51 -15.70 3.54 -13.07
CA ILE A 51 -14.32 3.87 -12.68
C ILE A 51 -13.93 5.12 -13.47
N THR A 52 -13.28 6.09 -12.84
CA THR A 52 -12.83 7.35 -13.48
C THR A 52 -11.32 7.45 -13.57
#